data_AF-X1E0F3-F1
#
_entry.id   AF-X1E0F3-F1
#
_cell.length_a   1.000
_cell.length_b   1.000
_cell.length_c   1.000
_cell.angle_alpha   90.00
_cell.angle_beta   90.00
_cell.angle_gamma   90.00
#
_symmetry.space_group_name_H-M   'P 1'
#
loop_
_entity.id
_entity.type
_entity.pdbx_description
1 polymer ?
#
loop_
_entity_poly.entity_id
_entity_poly.type
_entity_poly.pdbx_seq_one_letter_code
_entity_poly.pdbx_strand_id
1 'polypeptide(L)'
;TLEEVARHSPLDKKDIARCYRFLLKALNLRTPVPNARLRVPKIASEVDLGEETQRMALEILGEAERLKITGGKAPMGMAAAALYLASVMNGETRTQNMLAEASGVTEVTIRNRYKELKRLLDQGMLNLKEDEMSHL
;
A
#
# COMPACT_ATOMS: atom_id res chain seq x y z
N THR A 1 4.11 8.41 -8.61
CA THR A 1 3.66 7.34 -9.54
C THR A 1 3.54 7.90 -10.95
N LEU A 2 3.27 7.10 -11.99
CA LEU A 2 3.00 7.68 -13.33
C LEU A 2 1.80 8.65 -13.31
N GLU A 3 0.80 8.37 -12.47
CA GLU A 3 -0.34 9.27 -12.22
C GLU A 3 0.11 10.63 -11.69
N GLU A 4 1.03 10.62 -10.72
CA GLU A 4 1.56 11.83 -10.10
C GLU A 4 2.42 12.65 -11.07
N VAL A 5 3.24 11.97 -11.89
CA VAL A 5 4.00 12.66 -12.94
C VAL A 5 3.04 13.30 -13.95
N ALA A 6 1.96 12.61 -14.32
CA ALA A 6 0.94 13.16 -15.21
C ALA A 6 0.26 14.40 -14.62
N ARG A 7 -0.02 14.41 -13.31
CA ARG A 7 -0.63 15.57 -12.63
C ARG A 7 0.22 16.84 -12.70
N HIS A 8 1.55 16.70 -12.81
CA HIS A 8 2.49 17.82 -12.88
C HIS A 8 3.14 17.97 -14.27
N SER A 9 2.54 17.38 -15.30
CA SER A 9 3.04 17.36 -16.67
C SER A 9 1.93 17.78 -17.65
N PRO A 10 2.25 18.43 -18.78
CA PRO A 10 1.27 18.65 -19.85
C PRO A 10 0.88 17.35 -20.58
N LEU A 11 1.59 16.24 -20.33
CA LEU A 11 1.33 14.94 -20.96
C LEU A 11 0.35 14.10 -20.14
N ASP A 12 -0.52 13.39 -20.83
CA ASP A 12 -1.38 12.42 -20.18
C ASP A 12 -0.60 11.18 -19.68
N LYS A 13 -1.21 10.43 -18.76
CA LYS A 13 -0.61 9.20 -18.21
C LYS A 13 -0.24 8.18 -19.30
N LYS A 14 -1.01 8.09 -20.39
CA LYS A 14 -0.81 7.09 -21.44
C LYS A 14 0.46 7.39 -22.24
N ASP A 15 0.69 8.66 -22.55
CA ASP A 15 1.87 9.15 -23.26
C ASP A 15 3.11 9.02 -22.39
N ILE A 16 3.03 9.42 -21.12
CA ILE A 16 4.14 9.21 -20.15
C ILE A 16 4.47 7.72 -20.05
N ALA A 17 3.46 6.85 -19.93
CA ALA A 17 3.67 5.41 -19.88
C ALA A 17 4.28 4.85 -21.19
N ARG A 18 3.93 5.42 -22.35
CA ARG A 18 4.51 5.07 -23.65
C ARG A 18 5.98 5.44 -23.71
N CYS A 19 6.33 6.68 -23.37
CA CYS A 19 7.71 7.17 -23.32
C CYS A 19 8.55 6.36 -22.32
N TYR A 20 8.03 6.08 -21.13
CA TYR A 20 8.70 5.26 -20.13
C TYR A 20 9.04 3.85 -20.66
N ARG A 21 8.09 3.18 -21.32
CA ARG A 21 8.34 1.87 -21.95
C ARG A 21 9.39 1.95 -23.06
N PHE A 22 9.38 3.03 -23.84
CA PHE A 22 10.36 3.25 -24.90
C PHE A 22 11.77 3.39 -24.32
N LEU A 23 11.93 4.18 -23.26
CA LEU A 23 13.20 4.34 -22.55
C LEU A 23 13.72 3.02 -21.96
N LEU A 24 12.85 2.24 -21.32
CA LEU A 24 13.24 0.92 -20.80
C LEU A 24 13.79 0.02 -21.91
N LYS A 25 13.12 0.00 -23.08
CA LYS A 25 13.57 -0.79 -24.23
C LYS A 25 14.90 -0.28 -24.79
N ALA A 26 15.04 1.03 -24.97
CA ALA A 26 16.25 1.64 -25.53
C ALA A 26 17.48 1.43 -24.63
N LEU A 27 17.28 1.43 -23.32
CA LEU A 27 18.35 1.26 -22.32
C LEU A 27 18.55 -0.20 -21.88
N ASN A 28 17.82 -1.15 -22.48
CA ASN A 28 17.82 -2.58 -22.09
C ASN A 28 17.56 -2.81 -20.58
N LEU A 29 16.68 -1.98 -20.00
CA LEU A 29 16.29 -2.05 -18.59
C LEU A 29 15.01 -2.87 -18.43
N ARG A 30 14.91 -3.59 -17.31
CA ARG A 30 13.70 -4.34 -16.94
C ARG A 30 12.73 -3.41 -16.19
N THR A 31 11.43 -3.63 -16.39
CA THR A 31 10.40 -2.96 -15.59
C THR A 31 10.57 -3.33 -14.11
N PRO A 32 10.71 -2.36 -13.19
CA PRO A 32 10.78 -2.63 -11.77
C PRO A 32 9.50 -3.29 -11.28
N VAL A 33 9.61 -4.30 -10.43
CA VAL A 33 8.46 -4.93 -9.78
C VAL A 33 7.87 -3.92 -8.77
N PRO A 34 6.60 -3.52 -8.90
CA PRO A 34 5.99 -2.57 -7.99
C PRO A 34 5.89 -3.13 -6.56
N ASN A 35 6.52 -2.47 -5.58
CA ASN A 35 6.49 -2.86 -4.18
C ASN A 35 5.47 -2.00 -3.38
N ALA A 36 4.56 -2.65 -2.66
CA ALA A 36 3.53 -1.99 -1.84
C ALA A 36 4.14 -1.25 -0.63
N ARG A 37 5.20 -1.80 -0.02
CA ARG A 37 5.88 -1.23 1.16
C ARG A 37 6.43 0.17 0.91
N LEU A 38 6.93 0.42 -0.31
CA LEU A 38 7.42 1.74 -0.73
C LEU A 38 6.33 2.82 -0.83
N ARG A 39 5.05 2.45 -0.70
CA ARG A 39 3.91 3.38 -0.78
C ARG A 39 3.40 3.79 0.59
N VAL A 40 3.71 3.01 1.62
CA VAL A 40 3.21 3.20 2.98
C VAL A 40 3.56 4.60 3.54
N PRO A 41 4.83 5.05 3.53
CA PRO A 41 5.18 6.33 4.17
C PRO A 41 4.44 7.52 3.55
N LYS A 42 4.30 7.53 2.23
CA LYS A 42 3.60 8.59 1.51
C LYS A 42 2.10 8.63 1.86
N ILE A 43 1.42 7.49 1.77
CA ILE A 43 -0.03 7.42 2.06
C ILE A 43 -0.29 7.77 3.52
N ALA A 44 0.51 7.24 4.43
CA ALA A 44 0.37 7.50 5.86
C ALA A 44 0.58 8.98 6.22
N SER A 45 1.58 9.63 5.61
CA SER A 45 1.80 11.07 5.80
C SER A 45 0.66 11.92 5.24
N GLU A 46 0.03 11.52 4.13
CA GLU A 46 -1.10 12.27 3.55
C GLU A 46 -2.38 12.16 4.40
N VAL A 47 -2.48 11.14 5.25
CA VAL A 47 -3.64 10.94 6.14
C VAL A 47 -3.26 11.05 7.61
N ASP A 48 -2.14 11.67 7.95
CA ASP A 48 -1.68 11.89 9.33
C ASP A 48 -1.75 10.63 10.21
N LEU A 49 -1.19 9.52 9.72
CA LEU A 49 -1.06 8.27 10.48
C LEU A 49 0.30 8.19 11.19
N GLY A 50 0.26 7.79 12.46
CA GLY A 50 1.44 7.67 13.33
C GLY A 50 2.44 6.61 12.86
N GLU A 51 3.68 6.72 13.36
CA GLU A 51 4.78 5.81 13.04
C GLU A 51 4.46 4.35 13.42
N GLU A 52 3.81 4.14 14.56
CA GLU A 52 3.34 2.83 15.02
C GLU A 52 2.41 2.15 14.01
N THR A 53 1.45 2.91 13.47
CA THR A 53 0.53 2.41 12.43
C THR A 53 1.25 2.13 11.11
N GLN A 54 2.25 2.95 10.76
CA GLN A 54 3.07 2.70 9.57
C GLN A 54 3.89 1.43 9.70
N ARG A 55 4.53 1.23 10.86
CA ARG A 55 5.34 0.05 11.16
C ARG A 55 4.49 -1.22 11.10
N MET A 56 3.34 -1.23 11.76
CA MET A 56 2.41 -2.35 11.72
C MET A 56 1.90 -2.62 10.29
N ALA A 57 1.61 -1.58 9.50
CA ALA A 57 1.23 -1.76 8.09
C ALA A 57 2.33 -2.42 7.26
N LEU A 58 3.61 -2.09 7.52
CA LEU A 58 4.75 -2.72 6.86
C LEU A 58 4.90 -4.19 7.24
N GLU A 59 4.63 -4.56 8.49
CA GLU A 59 4.62 -5.95 8.95
C GLU A 59 3.51 -6.76 8.29
N ILE A 60 2.28 -6.23 8.27
CA ILE A 60 1.13 -6.83 7.58
C ILE A 60 1.46 -7.11 6.12
N LEU A 61 2.09 -6.14 5.43
CA LEU A 61 2.49 -6.31 4.03
C LEU A 61 3.60 -7.36 3.86
N GLY A 62 4.57 -7.41 4.77
CA GLY A 62 5.65 -8.40 4.75
C GLY A 62 5.12 -9.82 4.89
N GLU A 63 4.21 -10.05 5.83
CA GLU A 63 3.56 -11.35 6.02
C GLU A 63 2.65 -11.72 4.83
N ALA A 64 1.88 -10.75 4.30
CA ALA A 64 1.06 -10.99 3.11
C ALA A 64 1.90 -11.36 1.87
N GLU A 65 3.10 -10.79 1.73
CA GLU A 65 4.06 -11.14 0.68
C GLU A 65 4.64 -12.54 0.89
N ARG A 66 5.00 -12.90 2.13
CA ARG A 66 5.47 -14.26 2.49
C ARG A 66 4.43 -15.33 2.15
N LEU A 67 3.15 -15.03 2.39
CA LEU A 67 2.03 -15.91 2.06
C LEU A 67 1.64 -15.89 0.57
N LYS A 68 2.33 -15.12 -0.28
CA LYS A 68 2.06 -14.94 -1.72
C LYS A 68 0.68 -14.38 -2.04
N ILE A 69 0.09 -13.65 -1.10
CA ILE A 69 -1.28 -13.12 -1.22
C ILE A 69 -1.30 -11.82 -2.01
N THR A 70 -0.17 -11.12 -2.09
CA THR A 70 0.00 -9.88 -2.86
C THR A 70 0.07 -10.10 -4.38
N GLY A 71 0.20 -11.35 -4.84
CA GLY A 71 0.37 -11.70 -6.25
C GLY A 71 -0.80 -11.23 -7.14
N GLY A 72 -0.47 -10.50 -8.21
CA GLY A 72 -1.44 -9.99 -9.19
C GLY A 72 -2.29 -8.81 -8.72
N LYS A 73 -2.07 -8.29 -7.50
CA LYS A 73 -2.85 -7.19 -6.93
C LYS A 73 -2.12 -5.86 -7.04
N ALA A 74 -2.89 -4.79 -7.22
CA ALA A 74 -2.34 -3.44 -7.31
C ALA A 74 -1.65 -3.04 -5.97
N PRO A 75 -0.36 -2.67 -5.98
CA PRO A 75 0.39 -2.37 -4.76
C PRO A 75 -0.17 -1.18 -3.96
N MET A 76 -0.71 -0.16 -4.64
CA MET A 76 -1.33 0.99 -3.96
C MET A 76 -2.52 0.55 -3.12
N GLY A 77 -3.39 -0.31 -3.66
CA GLY A 77 -4.56 -0.82 -2.93
C GLY A 77 -4.19 -1.73 -1.77
N MET A 78 -3.10 -2.52 -1.89
CA MET A 78 -2.57 -3.32 -0.79
C MET A 78 -2.00 -2.44 0.33
N ALA A 79 -1.20 -1.43 -0.01
CA ALA A 79 -0.62 -0.50 0.96
C ALA A 79 -1.70 0.28 1.72
N ALA A 80 -2.70 0.82 1.01
CA ALA A 80 -3.81 1.54 1.62
C ALA A 80 -4.66 0.65 2.53
N ALA A 81 -4.90 -0.60 2.14
CA ALA A 81 -5.65 -1.54 2.97
C ALA A 81 -4.88 -2.03 4.19
N ALA A 82 -3.56 -2.20 4.08
CA ALA A 82 -2.70 -2.53 5.22
C ALA A 82 -2.66 -1.37 6.23
N LEU A 83 -2.56 -0.13 5.75
CA LEU A 83 -2.66 1.06 6.59
C LEU A 83 -4.02 1.19 7.28
N TYR A 84 -5.11 0.94 6.56
CA TYR A 84 -6.45 0.94 7.16
C TYR A 84 -6.62 -0.17 8.21
N LEU A 85 -6.07 -1.37 7.97
CA LEU A 85 -6.10 -2.45 8.95
C LEU A 85 -5.29 -2.05 10.21
N ALA A 86 -4.06 -1.57 10.02
CA ALA A 86 -3.20 -1.14 11.12
C ALA A 86 -3.82 0.03 11.91
N SER A 87 -4.45 1.00 11.24
CA SER A 87 -5.09 2.13 11.92
C SER A 87 -6.27 1.66 12.78
N VAL A 88 -7.06 0.69 12.31
CA VAL A 88 -8.14 0.08 13.09
C VAL A 88 -7.58 -0.65 14.32
N MET A 89 -6.44 -1.34 14.19
CA MET A 89 -5.80 -2.07 15.30
C MET A 89 -5.21 -1.14 16.35
N ASN A 90 -4.61 -0.02 15.94
CA ASN A 90 -4.01 0.98 16.82
C ASN A 90 -5.00 2.04 17.34
N GLY A 91 -6.29 1.95 16.96
CA GLY A 91 -7.30 2.94 17.35
C GLY A 91 -7.17 4.31 16.67
N GLU A 92 -6.35 4.43 15.63
CA GLU A 92 -6.25 5.65 14.83
C GLU A 92 -7.45 5.76 13.87
N THR A 93 -8.29 6.76 14.09
CA THR A 93 -9.51 6.93 13.31
C THR A 93 -9.21 7.55 11.94
N ARG A 94 -9.15 6.70 10.90
CA ARG A 94 -9.10 7.10 9.49
C ARG A 94 -10.12 6.33 8.68
N THR A 95 -10.76 7.00 7.72
CA THR A 95 -11.78 6.39 6.88
C THR A 95 -11.17 5.73 5.65
N GLN A 96 -11.86 4.74 5.08
CA GLN A 96 -11.44 4.16 3.79
C GLN A 96 -11.42 5.19 2.66
N ASN A 97 -12.25 6.24 2.74
CA ASN A 97 -12.27 7.35 1.79
C ASN A 97 -10.96 8.13 1.81
N MET A 98 -10.50 8.55 3.00
CA MET A 98 -9.23 9.27 3.13
C MET A 98 -8.06 8.47 2.55
N LEU A 99 -8.02 7.17 2.84
CA LEU A 99 -6.99 6.26 2.31
C LEU A 99 -7.15 6.06 0.79
N ALA A 100 -8.37 6.09 0.26
CA ALA A 100 -8.66 5.99 -1.18
C ALA A 100 -8.14 7.22 -1.92
N GLU A 101 -8.42 8.40 -1.39
CA GLU A 101 -7.95 9.68 -1.93
C GLU A 101 -6.42 9.75 -1.94
N ALA A 102 -5.77 9.46 -0.80
CA ALA A 102 -4.31 9.50 -0.68
C ALA A 102 -3.60 8.46 -1.57
N SER A 103 -4.19 7.27 -1.72
CA SER A 103 -3.59 6.22 -2.56
C SER A 103 -3.98 6.28 -4.04
N GLY A 104 -4.95 7.13 -4.41
CA GLY A 104 -5.48 7.23 -5.77
C GLY A 104 -6.20 5.95 -6.23
N VAL A 105 -6.76 5.16 -5.30
CA VAL A 105 -7.56 3.98 -5.60
C VAL A 105 -9.00 4.19 -5.13
N THR A 106 -9.91 3.27 -5.44
CA THR A 106 -11.30 3.38 -4.97
C THR A 106 -11.47 2.80 -3.57
N GLU A 107 -12.41 3.34 -2.79
CA GLU A 107 -12.79 2.75 -1.50
C GLU A 107 -13.13 1.26 -1.59
N VAL A 108 -13.82 0.86 -2.67
CA VAL A 108 -14.19 -0.54 -2.92
C VAL A 108 -12.94 -1.41 -3.03
N THR A 109 -11.87 -0.89 -3.66
CA THR A 109 -10.58 -1.58 -3.74
C THR A 109 -10.00 -1.79 -2.34
N ILE A 110 -9.97 -0.73 -1.52
CA ILE A 110 -9.47 -0.81 -0.13
C ILE A 110 -10.29 -1.80 0.68
N ARG A 111 -11.62 -1.71 0.62
CA ARG A 111 -12.55 -2.58 1.34
C ARG A 111 -12.32 -4.06 1.03
N ASN A 112 -12.16 -4.39 -0.26
CA ASN A 112 -11.94 -5.77 -0.68
C ASN A 112 -10.59 -6.31 -0.19
N ARG A 113 -9.53 -5.49 -0.22
CA ARG A 113 -8.21 -5.88 0.30
C ARG A 113 -8.17 -5.95 1.81
N TYR A 114 -8.84 -5.03 2.51
CA TYR A 114 -8.97 -5.05 3.95
C TYR A 114 -9.63 -6.35 4.43
N LYS A 115 -10.77 -6.74 3.84
CA LYS A 115 -11.46 -8.00 4.20
C LYS A 115 -10.56 -9.21 4.05
N GLU A 116 -9.74 -9.23 3.01
CA GLU A 116 -8.79 -10.30 2.77
C GLU A 116 -7.66 -10.33 3.81
N LEU A 117 -7.05 -9.18 4.10
CA LEU A 117 -6.01 -9.06 5.13
C LEU A 117 -6.56 -9.42 6.52
N LYS A 118 -7.74 -8.91 6.87
CA LYS A 118 -8.42 -9.20 8.13
C LYS A 118 -8.73 -10.67 8.30
N ARG A 119 -9.18 -11.36 7.24
CA ARG A 119 -9.43 -12.81 7.29
C ARG A 119 -8.17 -13.60 7.62
N LEU A 120 -7.01 -13.16 7.15
CA LEU A 120 -5.73 -13.84 7.42
C LEU A 120 -5.27 -13.59 8.86
N LEU A 121 -5.48 -12.37 9.36
CA LEU A 121 -5.26 -12.06 10.77
C LEU A 121 -6.12 -12.96 11.66
N ASP A 122 -7.41 -13.08 11.35
CA ASP A 122 -8.37 -13.90 12.12
C ASP A 122 -8.06 -15.40 12.06
N GLN A 123 -7.38 -15.85 11.02
CA GLN A 123 -6.92 -17.23 10.88
C GLN A 123 -5.57 -17.49 11.58
N GLY A 124 -5.02 -16.49 12.29
CA GLY A 124 -3.70 -16.58 12.92
C GLY A 124 -2.56 -16.73 11.92
N MET A 125 -2.78 -16.37 10.64
CA MET A 125 -1.77 -16.51 9.59
C MET A 125 -0.84 -15.29 9.53
N LEU A 126 -1.28 -14.15 10.08
CA LEU A 126 -0.46 -12.96 10.30
C LEU A 126 -0.01 -12.95 11.76
N ASN A 127 1.24 -13.35 12.02
CA ASN A 127 1.83 -13.24 13.36
C ASN A 127 2.48 -11.86 13.49
N LEU A 128 1.71 -10.90 13.98
CA LEU A 128 2.25 -9.61 14.43
C LEU A 128 2.94 -9.87 15.76
N LYS A 129 4.22 -9.56 15.88
CA LYS A 129 4.97 -9.84 17.09
C LYS A 129 4.43 -8.99 18.25
N GLU A 130 4.06 -9.64 19.35
CA GLU A 130 3.68 -9.00 20.63
C GLU A 130 4.88 -8.37 21.36
N ASP A 131 5.99 -8.06 20.67
CA ASP A 131 7.30 -7.82 21.31
C ASP A 131 7.46 -6.41 21.96
N GLU A 132 6.42 -5.58 22.08
CA GLU A 132 6.55 -4.23 22.67
C GLU A 132 5.57 -3.85 23.80
N MET A 133 4.68 -4.74 24.26
CA MET A 133 3.80 -4.42 25.41
C MET A 133 4.28 -4.95 26.78
N SER A 134 5.50 -5.46 26.90
CA SER A 134 5.99 -6.05 28.17
C SER A 134 6.89 -5.13 29.00
N HIS A 135 7.06 -3.85 28.63
CA HIS A 135 8.00 -2.94 29.31
C HIS A 135 7.45 -1.57 29.71
N LEU A 136 6.13 -1.47 29.94
CA LEU A 136 5.51 -0.40 30.73
C LEU A 136 4.67 -1.01 31.85
#